data_AF-A0A4U7D533-F1
#
_entry.id   AF-A0A4U7D533-F1
#
_cell.length_a   1.000
_cell.length_b   1.000
_cell.length_c   1.000
_cell.angle_alpha   90.00
_cell.angle_beta   90.00
_cell.angle_gamma   90.00
#
_symmetry.space_group_name_H-M   'P 1'
#
loop_
_entity.id
_entity.type
_entity.pdbx_description
1 polymer ?
#
loop_
_entity_poly.entity_id
_entity_poly.type
_entity_poly.pdbx_seq_one_letter_code
_entity_poly.pdbx_strand_id
1 'polypeptide(L)'
;MEKGGLFVTLYDKETLKLYLEQGVYGQHMTPQEGEPSSQSAHYKTLADYAAARDGKHIFFFLDREIYYGGQIVGSKEHGAFYINGQKSPMGREADAPLVWDESNREVYDETDESGVFDTGEQRGEKCQPFLIQFEDKRGLAGDYIISDQLYFELGEYPYPLPSNSIAGMGFCTITPAETDILLDLIGNDSEGQIETTSDEPVELTGEPVPYSPEYGVSSLQEAHPEAHLEASIISNPNLLPESLQPDEATICRQVPISPFKPSNIDQADVCYFTEDRIRDGTIPNTVIELKISKAGKSAALQVKRYLQWLYDRLGEEAAEIEVYVLAPGYTRTFDGYIPDRLLGQVEKVEY
;
A
#
# COMPACT_ATOMS: atom_id res chain seq x y z
N MET A 1 -1.95 1.49 -17.97
CA MET A 1 -0.55 1.41 -17.55
C MET A 1 -0.56 0.54 -16.30
N GLU A 2 0.02 -0.67 -16.37
CA GLU A 2 -0.14 -1.77 -15.38
C GLU A 2 1.20 -2.07 -14.70
N LYS A 3 1.82 -1.06 -14.07
CA LYS A 3 3.26 -1.11 -13.75
C LYS A 3 3.59 -1.08 -12.26
N GLY A 4 2.67 -1.45 -11.39
CA GLY A 4 2.93 -1.56 -9.96
C GLY A 4 2.28 -2.81 -9.40
N GLY A 5 2.71 -3.20 -8.21
CA GLY A 5 2.18 -4.39 -7.56
C GLY A 5 1.85 -4.16 -6.09
N LEU A 6 1.05 -5.07 -5.54
CA LEU A 6 0.88 -5.29 -4.12
C LEU A 6 1.54 -6.62 -3.76
N PHE A 7 2.26 -6.60 -2.65
CA PHE A 7 2.94 -7.78 -2.12
C PHE A 7 2.39 -8.10 -0.73
N VAL A 8 1.66 -9.21 -0.64
CA VAL A 8 0.82 -9.59 0.48
C VAL A 8 1.40 -10.80 1.19
N THR A 9 1.60 -10.75 2.51
CA THR A 9 1.98 -11.93 3.28
C THR A 9 0.74 -12.69 3.73
N LEU A 10 0.69 -14.00 3.44
CA LEU A 10 -0.34 -14.91 3.93
C LEU A 10 0.20 -15.85 5.02
N TYR A 11 -0.70 -16.57 5.67
CA TYR A 11 -0.41 -17.43 6.82
C TYR A 11 -0.59 -18.93 6.53
N ASP A 12 -1.39 -19.32 5.54
CA ASP A 12 -1.53 -20.71 5.12
C ASP A 12 -1.96 -20.86 3.65
N LYS A 13 -1.87 -22.10 3.15
CA LYS A 13 -2.16 -22.46 1.75
C LYS A 13 -3.65 -22.49 1.44
N GLU A 14 -4.52 -22.78 2.39
CA GLU A 14 -5.97 -22.86 2.14
C GLU A 14 -6.57 -21.46 1.92
N THR A 15 -6.07 -20.47 2.67
CA THR A 15 -6.36 -19.05 2.47
C THR A 15 -5.86 -18.55 1.12
N LEU A 16 -4.64 -18.95 0.72
CA LEU A 16 -4.12 -18.63 -0.62
C LEU A 16 -5.05 -19.17 -1.72
N LYS A 17 -5.43 -20.45 -1.64
CA LYS A 17 -6.35 -21.07 -2.60
C LYS A 17 -7.69 -20.35 -2.64
N LEU A 18 -8.28 -20.07 -1.48
CA LEU A 18 -9.55 -19.33 -1.36
C LEU A 18 -9.47 -17.99 -2.09
N TYR A 19 -8.41 -17.21 -1.84
CA TYR A 19 -8.24 -15.92 -2.50
C TYR A 19 -7.98 -16.02 -3.99
N LEU A 20 -7.22 -17.03 -4.44
CA LEU A 20 -6.99 -17.28 -5.87
C LEU A 20 -8.26 -17.72 -6.59
N GLU A 21 -9.06 -18.60 -5.99
CA GLU A 21 -10.33 -19.08 -6.57
C GLU A 21 -11.35 -17.95 -6.72
N GLN A 22 -11.52 -17.18 -5.65
CA GLN A 22 -12.57 -16.16 -5.57
C GLN A 22 -12.13 -14.83 -6.20
N GLY A 23 -10.82 -14.64 -6.46
CA GLY A 23 -10.29 -13.37 -6.96
C GLY A 23 -10.47 -12.22 -5.95
N VAL A 24 -10.43 -12.53 -4.64
CA VAL A 24 -10.70 -11.59 -3.56
C VAL A 24 -9.61 -11.71 -2.50
N TYR A 25 -9.13 -10.57 -2.01
CA TYR A 25 -8.27 -10.49 -0.82
C TYR A 25 -8.89 -9.55 0.21
N GLY A 26 -8.98 -10.01 1.46
CA GLY A 26 -9.42 -9.22 2.61
C GLY A 26 -8.46 -9.36 3.78
N GLN A 27 -7.89 -8.26 4.27
CA GLN A 27 -7.01 -8.29 5.44
C GLN A 27 -7.84 -8.35 6.72
N HIS A 28 -7.42 -9.21 7.66
CA HIS A 28 -7.99 -9.22 9.02
C HIS A 28 -7.71 -7.90 9.74
N MET A 29 -8.78 -7.21 10.15
CA MET A 29 -8.76 -5.95 10.90
C MET A 29 -9.57 -6.08 12.17
N THR A 30 -9.22 -5.34 13.23
CA THR A 30 -10.09 -5.22 14.40
C THR A 30 -11.34 -4.39 14.04
N PRO A 31 -12.56 -4.88 14.32
CA PRO A 31 -13.79 -4.13 14.07
C PRO A 31 -13.77 -2.73 14.67
N GLN A 32 -14.29 -1.73 13.94
CA GLN A 32 -14.34 -0.35 14.39
C GLN A 32 -15.79 0.13 14.51
N GLU A 33 -16.38 0.05 15.71
CA GLU A 33 -17.77 0.47 15.97
C GLU A 33 -17.99 1.99 15.98
N GLY A 34 -16.91 2.77 16.12
CA GLY A 34 -16.95 4.23 16.15
C GLY A 34 -15.78 4.87 15.41
N GLU A 35 -15.45 6.10 15.77
CA GLU A 35 -14.31 6.82 15.24
C GLU A 35 -13.00 6.09 15.61
N PRO A 36 -12.14 5.73 14.64
CA PRO A 36 -10.89 5.04 14.94
C PRO A 36 -9.97 5.91 15.80
N SER A 37 -9.43 5.32 16.87
CA SER A 37 -8.44 6.03 17.68
C SER A 37 -7.16 6.32 16.87
N SER A 38 -6.40 7.35 17.26
CA SER A 38 -5.12 7.68 16.61
C SER A 38 -4.05 6.58 16.73
N GLN A 39 -4.23 5.64 17.65
CA GLN A 39 -3.35 4.48 17.85
C GLN A 39 -3.84 3.24 17.07
N SER A 40 -5.04 3.29 16.49
CA SER A 40 -5.60 2.19 15.70
C SER A 40 -4.79 1.99 14.43
N ALA A 41 -4.68 0.73 13.99
CA ALA A 41 -4.12 0.39 12.69
C ALA A 41 -5.06 0.76 11.54
N HIS A 42 -6.33 1.12 11.81
CA HIS A 42 -7.36 1.35 10.80
C HIS A 42 -6.92 2.24 9.65
N TYR A 43 -6.45 3.45 9.92
CA TYR A 43 -6.05 4.39 8.88
C TYR A 43 -4.77 3.98 8.14
N LYS A 44 -3.87 3.24 8.81
CA LYS A 44 -2.68 2.69 8.15
C LYS A 44 -3.06 1.60 7.16
N THR A 45 -3.97 0.70 7.56
CA THR A 45 -4.53 -0.30 6.65
C THR A 45 -5.32 0.36 5.53
N LEU A 46 -6.14 1.37 5.82
CA LEU A 46 -6.84 2.12 4.78
C LEU A 46 -5.87 2.73 3.77
N ALA A 47 -4.71 3.24 4.22
CA ALA A 47 -3.66 3.74 3.33
C ALA A 47 -3.05 2.62 2.45
N ASP A 48 -2.93 1.38 2.95
CA ASP A 48 -2.53 0.22 2.14
C ASP A 48 -3.53 -0.01 1.00
N TYR A 49 -4.83 -0.10 1.31
CA TYR A 49 -5.90 -0.26 0.30
C TYR A 49 -6.01 0.93 -0.65
N ALA A 50 -5.83 2.14 -0.14
CA ALA A 50 -5.87 3.37 -0.92
C ALA A 50 -4.85 3.37 -2.07
N ALA A 51 -3.72 2.70 -1.89
CA ALA A 51 -2.66 2.62 -2.90
C ALA A 51 -2.97 1.64 -4.05
N ALA A 52 -4.02 0.82 -3.93
CA ALA A 52 -4.49 -0.02 -5.02
C ALA A 52 -5.02 0.83 -6.18
N ARG A 53 -4.78 0.37 -7.41
CA ARG A 53 -5.30 0.93 -8.67
C ARG A 53 -5.63 -0.19 -9.63
N ASP A 54 -6.62 0.02 -10.47
CA ASP A 54 -6.97 -0.92 -11.56
C ASP A 54 -5.74 -1.27 -12.40
N GLY A 55 -5.59 -2.57 -12.67
CA GLY A 55 -4.48 -3.11 -13.44
C GLY A 55 -3.18 -3.33 -12.68
N LYS A 56 -3.05 -2.88 -11.42
CA LYS A 56 -1.88 -3.27 -10.59
C LYS A 56 -1.89 -4.77 -10.32
N HIS A 57 -0.71 -5.37 -10.20
CA HIS A 57 -0.56 -6.79 -9.93
C HIS A 57 -0.69 -7.10 -8.44
N ILE A 58 -1.16 -8.29 -8.08
CA ILE A 58 -1.14 -8.79 -6.70
C ILE A 58 -0.30 -10.07 -6.64
N PHE A 59 0.57 -10.13 -5.64
CA PHE A 59 1.46 -11.25 -5.37
C PHE A 59 1.33 -11.65 -3.90
N PHE A 60 1.32 -12.96 -3.64
CA PHE A 60 1.19 -13.52 -2.30
C PHE A 60 2.49 -14.21 -1.87
N PHE A 61 3.03 -13.82 -0.72
CA PHE A 61 4.16 -14.47 -0.09
C PHE A 61 3.68 -15.44 0.99
N LEU A 62 4.09 -16.71 0.88
CA LEU A 62 3.78 -17.77 1.82
C LEU A 62 4.93 -18.79 1.84
N ASP A 63 5.42 -19.17 3.02
CA ASP A 63 6.42 -20.23 3.19
C ASP A 63 7.67 -20.13 2.27
N ARG A 64 8.18 -18.92 2.06
CA ARG A 64 9.32 -18.61 1.15
C ARG A 64 9.00 -18.80 -0.34
N GLU A 65 7.73 -18.87 -0.70
CA GLU A 65 7.24 -18.90 -2.08
C GLU A 65 6.50 -17.59 -2.37
N ILE A 66 6.60 -17.09 -3.60
CA ILE A 66 5.87 -15.93 -4.09
C ILE A 66 4.97 -16.38 -5.23
N TYR A 67 3.66 -16.31 -4.99
CA TYR A 67 2.61 -16.72 -5.90
C TYR A 67 2.02 -15.51 -6.63
N TYR A 68 1.76 -15.65 -7.92
CA TYR A 68 0.98 -14.67 -8.66
C TYR A 68 -0.52 -14.82 -8.39
N GLY A 69 -1.20 -13.71 -8.13
CA GLY A 69 -2.66 -13.68 -7.96
C GLY A 69 -3.40 -13.22 -9.20
N GLY A 70 -3.08 -12.03 -9.71
CA GLY A 70 -3.81 -11.44 -10.82
C GLY A 70 -3.61 -9.93 -10.92
N GLN A 71 -4.52 -9.27 -11.63
CA GLN A 71 -4.61 -7.82 -11.75
C GLN A 71 -5.81 -7.29 -10.99
N ILE A 72 -5.59 -6.26 -10.18
CA ILE A 72 -6.63 -5.56 -9.43
C ILE A 72 -7.67 -4.99 -10.39
N VAL A 73 -8.94 -5.11 -10.01
CA VAL A 73 -10.09 -4.54 -10.71
C VAL A 73 -10.65 -3.39 -9.88
N GLY A 74 -10.91 -2.25 -10.52
CA GLY A 74 -11.54 -1.12 -9.84
C GLY A 74 -11.28 0.21 -10.54
N SER A 75 -10.93 1.23 -9.74
CA SER A 75 -10.69 2.59 -10.25
C SER A 75 -9.23 2.84 -10.65
N LYS A 76 -9.04 3.64 -11.69
CA LYS A 76 -7.73 4.21 -12.06
C LYS A 76 -7.48 5.56 -11.40
N GLU A 77 -8.54 6.29 -11.10
CA GLU A 77 -8.48 7.68 -10.64
C GLU A 77 -8.31 7.77 -9.12
N HIS A 78 -8.94 6.85 -8.38
CA HIS A 78 -8.93 6.78 -6.92
C HIS A 78 -8.60 5.36 -6.45
N GLY A 79 -8.54 5.14 -5.14
CA GLY A 79 -8.29 3.82 -4.55
C GLY A 79 -9.17 2.72 -5.18
N ALA A 80 -8.54 1.65 -5.68
CA ALA A 80 -9.21 0.48 -6.25
C ALA A 80 -9.39 -0.59 -5.18
N PHE A 81 -10.33 -0.35 -4.28
CA PHE A 81 -10.75 -1.31 -3.27
C PHE A 81 -12.26 -1.19 -3.07
N TYR A 82 -12.82 -2.16 -2.36
CA TYR A 82 -14.23 -2.24 -2.08
C TYR A 82 -14.48 -2.28 -0.57
N ILE A 83 -15.65 -1.81 -0.17
CA ILE A 83 -16.12 -1.73 1.20
C ILE A 83 -17.00 -2.95 1.47
N ASN A 84 -16.74 -3.65 2.57
CA ASN A 84 -17.42 -4.90 2.93
C ASN A 84 -18.01 -4.81 4.34
N GLY A 85 -19.34 -4.76 4.42
CA GLY A 85 -20.08 -4.64 5.67
C GLY A 85 -19.87 -3.31 6.40
N GLN A 86 -20.43 -3.23 7.61
CA GLN A 86 -20.53 -1.97 8.38
C GLN A 86 -19.54 -1.88 9.55
N LYS A 87 -18.50 -2.73 9.56
CA LYS A 87 -17.50 -2.81 10.64
C LYS A 87 -16.35 -1.79 10.52
N SER A 88 -16.56 -0.75 9.71
CA SER A 88 -15.71 0.45 9.60
C SER A 88 -16.57 1.71 9.52
N PRO A 89 -16.02 2.90 9.84
CA PRO A 89 -16.72 4.17 9.63
C PRO A 89 -17.22 4.32 8.19
N MET A 90 -16.34 4.03 7.23
CA MET A 90 -16.64 4.07 5.80
C MET A 90 -17.75 3.08 5.41
N GLY A 91 -17.74 1.88 5.98
CA GLY A 91 -18.79 0.87 5.77
C GLY A 91 -20.18 1.32 6.23
N ARG A 92 -20.24 2.02 7.37
CA ARG A 92 -21.51 2.60 7.86
C ARG A 92 -21.99 3.77 7.01
N GLU A 93 -21.07 4.63 6.58
CA GLU A 93 -21.39 5.77 5.73
C GLU A 93 -21.91 5.33 4.36
N ALA A 94 -21.33 4.28 3.79
CA ALA A 94 -21.75 3.71 2.52
C ALA A 94 -22.97 2.78 2.61
N ASP A 95 -23.48 2.50 3.83
CA ASP A 95 -24.47 1.42 4.10
C ASP A 95 -24.07 0.09 3.41
N ALA A 96 -22.79 -0.26 3.52
CA ALA A 96 -22.23 -1.35 2.74
C ALA A 96 -22.77 -2.72 3.22
N PRO A 97 -23.25 -3.58 2.29
CA PRO A 97 -23.63 -4.94 2.62
C PRO A 97 -22.38 -5.77 2.97
N LEU A 98 -22.55 -6.76 3.83
CA LEU A 98 -21.56 -7.80 4.02
C LEU A 98 -21.71 -8.81 2.88
N VAL A 99 -20.70 -8.91 2.02
CA VAL A 99 -20.72 -9.81 0.84
C VAL A 99 -19.60 -10.85 0.87
N TRP A 100 -18.59 -10.62 1.69
CA TRP A 100 -17.50 -11.55 1.99
C TRP A 100 -17.47 -11.82 3.49
N ASP A 101 -17.76 -13.05 3.89
CA ASP A 101 -17.83 -13.46 5.30
C ASP A 101 -17.04 -14.75 5.52
N GLU A 102 -15.87 -14.60 6.15
CA GLU A 102 -15.01 -15.72 6.52
C GLU A 102 -15.37 -16.34 7.88
N SER A 103 -16.39 -15.86 8.59
CA SER A 103 -16.74 -16.37 9.92
C SER A 103 -17.11 -17.85 9.96
N ASN A 104 -17.50 -18.45 8.83
CA ASN A 104 -17.86 -19.87 8.73
C ASN A 104 -16.67 -20.81 8.51
N ARG A 105 -15.44 -20.29 8.42
CA ARG A 105 -14.23 -21.11 8.22
C ARG A 105 -13.94 -21.90 9.50
N GLU A 106 -13.61 -23.19 9.36
CA GLU A 106 -13.36 -24.08 10.51
C GLU A 106 -12.18 -23.63 11.40
N VAL A 107 -11.30 -22.79 10.87
CA VAL A 107 -10.13 -22.25 11.58
C VAL A 107 -10.47 -21.09 12.51
N TYR A 108 -11.70 -20.56 12.46
CA TYR A 108 -12.15 -19.44 13.30
C TYR A 108 -13.26 -19.84 14.26
N ASP A 109 -13.32 -19.12 15.38
CA ASP A 109 -14.45 -19.23 16.29
C ASP A 109 -15.52 -18.21 15.86
N GLU A 110 -16.74 -18.70 15.64
CA GLU A 110 -17.91 -17.85 15.36
C GLU A 110 -18.17 -16.88 16.52
N THR A 111 -18.61 -15.66 16.17
CA THR A 111 -19.12 -14.69 17.13
C THR A 111 -20.63 -14.50 16.94
N ASP A 112 -21.27 -13.79 17.87
CA ASP A 112 -22.69 -13.43 17.75
C ASP A 112 -22.95 -12.38 16.64
N GLU A 113 -21.90 -11.85 16.00
CA GLU A 113 -21.98 -10.79 15.00
C GLU A 113 -21.51 -11.28 13.62
N SER A 114 -22.36 -11.13 12.61
CA SER A 114 -22.03 -11.53 11.22
C SER A 114 -20.86 -10.70 10.66
N GLY A 115 -19.96 -11.37 9.94
CA GLY A 115 -18.72 -10.77 9.42
C GLY A 115 -17.66 -10.50 10.49
N VAL A 116 -17.88 -10.95 11.72
CA VAL A 116 -16.91 -10.90 12.82
C VAL A 116 -16.58 -12.31 13.28
N PHE A 117 -15.30 -12.59 13.44
CA PHE A 117 -14.78 -13.89 13.83
C PHE A 117 -13.59 -13.75 14.76
N ASP A 118 -13.41 -14.70 15.68
CA ASP A 118 -12.21 -14.76 16.52
C ASP A 118 -11.17 -15.68 15.87
N THR A 119 -9.94 -15.18 15.78
CA THR A 119 -8.80 -15.88 15.16
C THR A 119 -7.97 -16.66 16.19
N GLY A 120 -8.45 -16.77 17.43
CA GLY A 120 -7.82 -17.49 18.50
C GLY A 120 -6.62 -16.76 19.15
N GLU A 121 -6.18 -17.33 20.27
CA GLU A 121 -4.93 -17.06 21.02
C GLU A 121 -4.25 -15.68 20.80
N GLN A 122 -4.81 -14.63 21.42
CA GLN A 122 -4.27 -13.27 21.59
C GLN A 122 -4.54 -12.25 20.47
N ARG A 123 -5.12 -12.65 19.33
CA ARG A 123 -5.41 -11.70 18.23
C ARG A 123 -6.79 -11.05 18.35
N GLY A 124 -7.72 -11.70 19.04
CA GLY A 124 -9.09 -11.23 19.29
C GLY A 124 -9.94 -11.12 18.02
N GLU A 125 -11.11 -10.53 18.16
CA GLU A 125 -12.09 -10.36 17.09
C GLU A 125 -11.51 -9.64 15.87
N LYS A 126 -11.84 -10.18 14.69
CA LYS A 126 -11.47 -9.69 13.37
C LYS A 126 -12.70 -9.55 12.49
N CYS A 127 -12.58 -8.65 11.52
CA CYS A 127 -13.45 -8.50 10.37
C CYS A 127 -12.60 -8.11 9.15
N GLN A 128 -13.21 -8.07 7.98
CA GLN A 128 -12.56 -7.66 6.73
C GLN A 128 -13.37 -6.53 6.09
N PRO A 129 -13.23 -5.28 6.56
CA PRO A 129 -14.09 -4.18 6.13
C PRO A 129 -13.73 -3.65 4.73
N PHE A 130 -12.58 -4.05 4.19
CA PHE A 130 -12.09 -3.66 2.88
C PHE A 130 -11.65 -4.90 2.11
N LEU A 131 -11.91 -4.91 0.81
CA LEU A 131 -11.57 -5.98 -0.11
C LEU A 131 -10.80 -5.43 -1.31
N ILE A 132 -9.87 -6.21 -1.83
CA ILE A 132 -9.31 -6.04 -3.17
C ILE A 132 -9.89 -7.15 -4.04
N GLN A 133 -10.47 -6.79 -5.18
CA GLN A 133 -10.83 -7.75 -6.22
C GLN A 133 -9.75 -7.78 -7.29
N PHE A 134 -9.45 -8.96 -7.81
CA PHE A 134 -8.48 -9.16 -8.86
C PHE A 134 -8.88 -10.30 -9.80
N GLU A 135 -8.40 -10.21 -11.04
CA GLU A 135 -8.66 -11.18 -12.10
C GLU A 135 -7.33 -11.63 -12.71
N ASP A 136 -7.21 -12.92 -13.03
CA ASP A 136 -6.05 -13.42 -13.76
C ASP A 136 -6.21 -13.21 -15.27
N LYS A 137 -5.78 -12.05 -15.75
CA LYS A 137 -5.78 -11.73 -17.19
C LYS A 137 -4.57 -12.33 -17.93
N ARG A 138 -3.60 -12.90 -17.20
CA ARG A 138 -2.34 -13.43 -17.76
C ARG A 138 -2.30 -14.96 -17.81
N GLY A 139 -3.21 -15.63 -17.12
CA GLY A 139 -3.19 -17.10 -17.01
C GLY A 139 -2.04 -17.60 -16.16
N LEU A 140 -1.59 -16.81 -15.17
CA LEU A 140 -0.45 -17.10 -14.29
C LEU A 140 -0.89 -17.32 -12.84
N ALA A 141 -2.19 -17.28 -12.52
CA ALA A 141 -2.65 -17.42 -11.13
C ALA A 141 -2.18 -18.76 -10.54
N GLY A 142 -1.60 -18.66 -9.34
CA GLY A 142 -1.02 -19.79 -8.62
C GLY A 142 0.37 -20.22 -9.09
N ASP A 143 0.89 -19.69 -10.20
CA ASP A 143 2.29 -19.88 -10.56
C ASP A 143 3.17 -19.19 -9.52
N TYR A 144 4.26 -19.84 -9.14
CA TYR A 144 5.14 -19.33 -8.09
C TYR A 144 6.62 -19.47 -8.41
N ILE A 145 7.39 -18.66 -7.69
CA ILE A 145 8.85 -18.72 -7.58
C ILE A 145 9.22 -18.92 -6.12
N ILE A 146 10.43 -19.41 -5.84
CA ILE A 146 10.98 -19.29 -4.48
C ILE A 146 11.45 -17.85 -4.26
N SER A 147 11.23 -17.32 -3.05
CA SER A 147 11.51 -15.92 -2.74
C SER A 147 12.96 -15.51 -2.97
N ASP A 148 13.89 -16.46 -2.81
CA ASP A 148 15.31 -16.21 -3.02
C ASP A 148 15.60 -15.79 -4.48
N GLN A 149 14.84 -16.28 -5.47
CA GLN A 149 14.98 -15.83 -6.87
C GLN A 149 14.77 -14.32 -6.98
N LEU A 150 13.69 -13.79 -6.40
CA LEU A 150 13.45 -12.35 -6.35
C LEU A 150 14.63 -11.64 -5.68
N TYR A 151 15.03 -12.08 -4.49
CA TYR A 151 16.09 -11.39 -3.74
C TYR A 151 17.48 -11.49 -4.36
N PHE A 152 17.76 -12.48 -5.20
CA PHE A 152 18.98 -12.51 -6.00
C PHE A 152 18.97 -11.41 -7.06
N GLU A 153 17.87 -11.24 -7.79
CA GLU A 153 17.72 -10.15 -8.76
C GLU A 153 17.74 -8.78 -8.08
N LEU A 154 17.04 -8.63 -6.95
CA LEU A 154 17.04 -7.37 -6.19
C LEU A 154 18.41 -7.07 -5.54
N GLY A 155 19.23 -8.10 -5.32
CA GLY A 155 20.57 -7.98 -4.74
C GLY A 155 21.58 -7.25 -5.63
N GLU A 156 21.28 -7.12 -6.93
CA GLU A 156 22.10 -6.37 -7.88
C GLU A 156 21.97 -4.85 -7.72
N TYR A 157 20.91 -4.37 -7.05
CA TYR A 157 20.73 -2.96 -6.77
C TYR A 157 21.57 -2.51 -5.56
N PRO A 158 22.30 -1.38 -5.64
CA PRO A 158 23.16 -0.90 -4.55
C PRO A 158 22.38 -0.24 -3.39
N TYR A 159 21.06 -0.42 -3.37
CA TYR A 159 20.11 0.03 -2.37
C TYR A 159 18.91 -0.94 -2.37
N PRO A 160 18.26 -1.14 -1.24
CA PRO A 160 17.09 -2.01 -1.14
C PRO A 160 15.80 -1.28 -1.51
N LEU A 161 14.77 -2.08 -1.78
CA LEU A 161 13.49 -1.67 -2.37
C LEU A 161 12.34 -1.89 -1.36
N PRO A 162 11.14 -1.32 -1.59
CA PRO A 162 9.99 -1.40 -0.69
C PRO A 162 9.62 -2.79 -0.16
N SER A 163 9.66 -3.84 -0.99
CA SER A 163 9.30 -5.20 -0.54
C SER A 163 10.25 -5.75 0.53
N ASN A 164 11.46 -5.17 0.66
CA ASN A 164 12.44 -5.60 1.64
C ASN A 164 12.08 -5.20 3.09
N SER A 165 10.99 -4.45 3.32
CA SER A 165 10.61 -3.95 4.65
C SER A 165 9.13 -4.06 4.99
N ILE A 166 8.51 -5.23 4.82
CA ILE A 166 7.13 -5.50 5.27
C ILE A 166 7.09 -5.60 6.81
N ALA A 167 7.14 -4.47 7.52
CA ALA A 167 7.06 -4.42 8.96
C ALA A 167 5.83 -3.60 9.39
N GLY A 168 4.81 -4.27 9.94
CA GLY A 168 3.63 -3.61 10.52
C GLY A 168 2.62 -3.05 9.50
N MET A 169 2.68 -3.49 8.24
CA MET A 169 1.71 -3.21 7.17
C MET A 169 0.93 -4.48 6.83
N GLY A 170 -0.29 -4.34 6.29
CA GLY A 170 -1.06 -5.50 5.83
C GLY A 170 -0.49 -6.13 4.57
N PHE A 171 -0.07 -5.27 3.67
CA PHE A 171 0.70 -5.55 2.47
C PHE A 171 1.48 -4.29 2.13
N CYS A 172 2.48 -4.40 1.26
CA CYS A 172 3.20 -3.23 0.76
C CYS A 172 2.96 -3.06 -0.74
N THR A 173 3.01 -1.81 -1.20
CA THR A 173 3.22 -1.54 -2.62
C THR A 173 4.64 -1.88 -3.01
N ILE A 174 4.81 -2.52 -4.16
CA ILE A 174 6.11 -2.74 -4.78
C ILE A 174 6.28 -1.82 -5.98
N THR A 175 7.54 -1.46 -6.23
CA THR A 175 7.93 -0.57 -7.31
C THR A 175 7.67 -1.17 -8.70
N PRO A 176 7.67 -0.36 -9.76
CA PRO A 176 7.61 -0.87 -11.11
C PRO A 176 8.70 -1.87 -11.45
N ALA A 177 9.94 -1.63 -11.01
CA ALA A 177 11.03 -2.57 -11.25
C ALA A 177 10.83 -3.91 -10.53
N GLU A 178 10.42 -3.90 -9.24
CA GLU A 178 10.10 -5.14 -8.51
C GLU A 178 8.95 -5.91 -9.17
N THR A 179 7.96 -5.18 -9.68
CA THR A 179 6.82 -5.78 -10.39
C THR A 179 7.28 -6.44 -11.68
N ASP A 180 8.08 -5.76 -12.50
CA ASP A 180 8.60 -6.30 -13.75
C ASP A 180 9.45 -7.55 -13.51
N ILE A 181 10.36 -7.51 -12.54
CA ILE A 181 11.21 -8.65 -12.15
C ILE A 181 10.35 -9.84 -11.71
N LEU A 182 9.35 -9.62 -10.86
CA LEU A 182 8.45 -10.69 -10.42
C LEU A 182 7.68 -11.31 -11.58
N LEU A 183 7.16 -10.50 -12.50
CA LEU A 183 6.43 -10.97 -13.66
C LEU A 183 7.32 -11.78 -14.61
N ASP A 184 8.56 -11.33 -14.80
CA ASP A 184 9.55 -12.03 -15.62
C ASP A 184 9.96 -13.37 -14.99
N LEU A 185 10.23 -13.39 -13.68
CA LEU A 185 10.58 -14.61 -12.95
C LEU A 185 9.42 -15.62 -12.94
N ILE A 186 8.19 -15.17 -12.67
CA ILE A 186 7.02 -16.04 -12.69
C ILE A 186 6.73 -16.54 -14.12
N GLY A 187 6.85 -15.67 -15.14
CA GLY A 187 6.55 -16.05 -16.51
C GLY A 187 7.58 -16.98 -17.16
N ASN A 188 8.85 -16.91 -16.76
CA ASN A 188 9.95 -17.61 -17.42
C ASN A 188 10.66 -18.66 -16.55
N ASP A 189 10.68 -18.45 -15.24
CA ASP A 189 11.49 -19.21 -14.27
C ASP A 189 10.64 -19.72 -13.08
N SER A 190 9.34 -19.97 -13.32
CA SER A 190 8.45 -20.52 -12.30
C SER A 190 8.93 -21.89 -11.81
N GLU A 191 8.86 -22.09 -10.49
CA GLU A 191 9.19 -23.34 -9.80
C GLU A 191 8.01 -24.31 -9.78
N GLY A 192 6.80 -23.85 -10.08
CA GLY A 192 5.60 -24.65 -10.12
C GLY A 192 4.32 -23.84 -10.02
N GLN A 193 3.21 -24.56 -9.90
CA GLN A 193 1.88 -23.99 -9.77
C GLN A 193 1.14 -24.67 -8.60
N ILE A 194 0.39 -23.89 -7.84
CA ILE A 194 -0.57 -24.42 -6.86
C ILE A 194 -1.95 -24.62 -7.50
N GLU A 195 -2.67 -25.65 -7.08
CA GLU A 195 -4.09 -25.78 -7.40
C GLU A 195 -4.85 -24.58 -6.82
N THR A 196 -5.69 -23.93 -7.62
CA THR A 196 -6.41 -22.72 -7.22
C THR A 196 -7.77 -23.02 -6.60
N THR A 197 -8.31 -24.23 -6.75
CA THR A 197 -9.59 -24.63 -6.13
C THR A 197 -9.47 -24.67 -4.61
N SER A 198 -10.43 -24.10 -3.89
CA SER A 198 -10.53 -24.16 -2.44
C SER A 198 -11.70 -25.04 -1.99
N ASP A 199 -11.53 -25.68 -0.84
CA ASP A 199 -12.60 -26.41 -0.14
C ASP A 199 -13.29 -25.54 0.93
N GLU A 200 -12.84 -24.28 1.12
CA GLU A 200 -13.40 -23.35 2.10
C GLU A 200 -14.82 -22.91 1.71
N PRO A 201 -15.79 -22.89 2.64
CA PRO A 201 -17.19 -22.57 2.34
C PRO A 201 -17.43 -21.05 2.27
N VAL A 202 -16.54 -20.32 1.61
CA VAL A 202 -16.59 -18.86 1.51
C VAL A 202 -16.64 -18.47 0.04
N GLU A 203 -17.66 -17.69 -0.31
CA GLU A 203 -17.85 -17.14 -1.64
C GLU A 203 -18.31 -15.69 -1.57
N LEU A 204 -18.10 -14.95 -2.65
CA LEU A 204 -18.63 -13.61 -2.78
C LEU A 204 -20.14 -13.66 -3.05
N THR A 205 -20.95 -13.32 -2.04
CA THR A 205 -22.42 -13.50 -2.08
C THR A 205 -23.19 -12.34 -2.76
N GLY A 206 -22.49 -11.29 -3.19
CA GLY A 206 -23.08 -10.12 -3.84
C GLY A 206 -22.04 -9.18 -4.43
N GLU A 207 -22.48 -8.06 -5.00
CA GLU A 207 -21.56 -7.03 -5.51
C GLU A 207 -21.06 -6.16 -4.35
N PRO A 208 -19.74 -6.13 -4.08
CA PRO A 208 -19.19 -5.28 -3.03
C PRO A 208 -19.26 -3.80 -3.46
N VAL A 209 -19.37 -2.89 -2.49
CA VAL A 209 -19.49 -1.46 -2.77
C VAL A 209 -18.11 -0.90 -3.11
N PRO A 210 -17.85 -0.39 -4.33
CA PRO A 210 -16.56 0.20 -4.65
C PRO A 210 -16.32 1.45 -3.81
N TYR A 211 -15.07 1.66 -3.38
CA TYR A 211 -14.70 2.93 -2.78
C TYR A 211 -14.98 4.09 -3.76
N SER A 212 -15.54 5.17 -3.23
CA SER A 212 -15.77 6.43 -3.93
C SER A 212 -15.19 7.55 -3.05
N PRO A 213 -14.57 8.58 -3.64
CA PRO A 213 -14.07 9.74 -2.90
C PRO A 213 -15.10 10.40 -1.96
N GLU A 214 -16.39 10.23 -2.22
CA GLU A 214 -17.48 10.77 -1.39
C GLU A 214 -17.54 10.15 0.01
N TYR A 215 -16.98 8.95 0.22
CA TYR A 215 -16.88 8.29 1.53
C TYR A 215 -15.60 8.66 2.30
N GLY A 216 -14.78 9.54 1.72
CA GLY A 216 -13.56 10.05 2.35
C GLY A 216 -13.74 11.44 2.94
N VAL A 217 -12.63 12.05 3.34
CA VAL A 217 -12.63 13.45 3.77
C VAL A 217 -12.91 14.39 2.60
N SER A 218 -13.59 15.50 2.88
CA SER A 218 -13.88 16.52 1.86
C SER A 218 -12.74 17.53 1.70
N SER A 219 -11.84 17.60 2.70
CA SER A 219 -10.67 18.48 2.71
C SER A 219 -9.53 17.88 3.52
N LEU A 220 -8.29 18.31 3.23
CA LEU A 220 -7.11 17.84 3.94
C LEU A 220 -7.11 18.22 5.44
N GLN A 221 -7.86 19.24 5.84
CA GLN A 221 -7.99 19.67 7.24
C GLN A 221 -8.84 18.74 8.10
N GLU A 222 -9.71 17.93 7.50
CA GLU A 222 -10.53 16.95 8.22
C GLU A 222 -9.73 15.70 8.61
N ALA A 223 -8.63 15.45 7.90
CA ALA A 223 -7.86 14.23 8.05
C ALA A 223 -7.01 14.23 9.34
N HIS A 224 -7.39 13.35 10.27
CA HIS A 224 -6.64 13.08 11.49
C HIS A 224 -6.73 11.59 11.86
N PRO A 225 -5.61 10.94 12.28
CA PRO A 225 -4.23 11.42 12.39
C PRO A 225 -3.48 11.44 11.03
N GLU A 226 -2.14 11.52 11.01
CA GLU A 226 -1.31 11.57 9.79
C GLU A 226 -1.53 10.39 8.84
N ALA A 227 -1.78 9.19 9.36
CA ALA A 227 -2.16 8.04 8.54
C ALA A 227 -3.52 8.24 7.82
N HIS A 228 -4.44 9.02 8.40
CA HIS A 228 -5.70 9.36 7.72
C HIS A 228 -5.44 10.36 6.59
N LEU A 229 -4.55 11.33 6.78
CA LEU A 229 -4.12 12.25 5.73
C LEU A 229 -3.47 11.49 4.56
N GLU A 230 -2.56 10.58 4.87
CA GLU A 230 -1.93 9.68 3.91
C GLU A 230 -2.98 8.87 3.13
N ALA A 231 -3.87 8.15 3.83
CA ALA A 231 -4.96 7.41 3.21
C ALA A 231 -5.83 8.29 2.31
N SER A 232 -6.15 9.51 2.75
CA SER A 232 -7.03 10.44 2.03
C SER A 232 -6.43 10.89 0.70
N ILE A 233 -5.16 11.31 0.68
CA ILE A 233 -4.54 11.81 -0.57
C ILE A 233 -4.21 10.69 -1.54
N ILE A 234 -3.88 9.49 -1.04
CA ILE A 234 -3.60 8.34 -1.89
C ILE A 234 -4.92 7.83 -2.48
N SER A 235 -5.99 7.77 -1.68
CA SER A 235 -7.29 7.29 -2.15
C SER A 235 -7.97 8.29 -3.08
N ASN A 236 -7.86 9.60 -2.81
CA ASN A 236 -8.40 10.66 -3.64
C ASN A 236 -7.35 11.75 -3.93
N PRO A 237 -6.54 11.59 -4.99
CA PRO A 237 -5.52 12.58 -5.33
C PRO A 237 -6.06 13.96 -5.67
N ASN A 238 -7.36 14.11 -5.99
CA ASN A 238 -7.98 15.41 -6.25
C ASN A 238 -8.00 16.35 -5.03
N LEU A 239 -7.70 15.83 -3.82
CA LEU A 239 -7.49 16.66 -2.64
C LEU A 239 -6.17 17.46 -2.71
N LEU A 240 -5.25 17.07 -3.59
CA LEU A 240 -3.98 17.75 -3.80
C LEU A 240 -4.13 18.87 -4.85
N PRO A 241 -3.28 19.92 -4.78
CA PRO A 241 -3.13 20.86 -5.89
C PRO A 241 -2.81 20.12 -7.19
N GLU A 242 -3.33 20.60 -8.34
CA GLU A 242 -3.15 19.96 -9.66
C GLU A 242 -1.68 19.63 -9.96
N SER A 243 -0.73 20.48 -9.56
CA SER A 243 0.70 20.27 -9.78
C SER A 243 1.29 19.10 -8.99
N LEU A 244 0.60 18.60 -7.96
CA LEU A 244 1.03 17.49 -7.12
C LEU A 244 0.16 16.24 -7.33
N GLN A 245 -0.82 16.29 -8.22
CA GLN A 245 -1.62 15.12 -8.55
C GLN A 245 -0.77 14.13 -9.39
N PRO A 246 -0.89 12.82 -9.14
CA PRO A 246 -0.13 11.83 -9.88
C PRO A 246 -0.64 11.74 -11.33
N ASP A 247 0.22 12.08 -12.29
CA ASP A 247 -0.05 11.90 -13.72
C ASP A 247 0.44 10.51 -14.16
N GLU A 248 -0.48 9.60 -14.44
CA GLU A 248 -0.23 8.21 -14.87
C GLU A 248 0.88 7.49 -14.05
N ALA A 249 1.01 7.82 -12.77
CA ALA A 249 2.09 7.34 -11.93
C ALA A 249 1.67 6.14 -11.06
N THR A 250 2.60 5.21 -10.85
CA THR A 250 2.45 4.21 -9.80
C THR A 250 2.68 4.88 -8.45
N ILE A 251 1.64 4.85 -7.61
CA ILE A 251 1.70 5.37 -6.24
C ILE A 251 2.18 4.26 -5.30
N CYS A 252 3.22 4.55 -4.52
CA CYS A 252 3.68 3.72 -3.41
C CYS A 252 3.65 4.52 -2.11
N ARG A 253 3.54 3.83 -0.98
CA ARG A 253 3.55 4.45 0.35
C ARG A 253 4.60 3.85 1.27
N GLN A 254 5.03 4.62 2.25
CA GLN A 254 6.02 4.20 3.27
C GLN A 254 7.30 3.60 2.65
N VAL A 255 7.78 4.21 1.55
CA VAL A 255 8.92 3.72 0.76
C VAL A 255 10.22 3.92 1.54
N PRO A 256 11.02 2.87 1.80
CA PRO A 256 12.30 3.01 2.49
C PRO A 256 13.30 3.88 1.73
N ILE A 257 13.80 4.95 2.37
CA ILE A 257 14.84 5.84 1.81
C ILE A 257 16.18 5.69 2.55
N SER A 258 16.19 5.27 3.83
CA SER A 258 17.43 4.99 4.60
C SER A 258 17.61 3.53 5.05
N PRO A 259 17.58 2.56 4.16
CA PRO A 259 17.27 1.19 4.53
C PRO A 259 18.44 0.38 5.10
N PHE A 260 19.67 0.94 5.14
CA PHE A 260 20.80 0.32 5.86
C PHE A 260 20.68 0.41 7.39
N LYS A 261 19.64 1.08 7.91
CA LYS A 261 19.38 1.10 9.34
C LYS A 261 18.76 -0.24 9.77
N PRO A 262 19.29 -0.89 10.80
CA PRO A 262 18.73 -2.15 11.30
C PRO A 262 17.35 -1.97 11.97
N SER A 263 16.99 -0.73 12.34
CA SER A 263 15.69 -0.36 12.88
C SER A 263 15.45 1.14 12.69
N ASN A 264 14.18 1.58 12.77
CA ASN A 264 13.79 2.99 12.55
C ASN A 264 14.27 3.51 11.18
N ILE A 265 14.01 2.71 10.15
CA ILE A 265 14.26 3.06 8.75
C ILE A 265 13.46 4.31 8.43
N ASP A 266 14.10 5.32 7.83
CA ASP A 266 13.41 6.48 7.30
C ASP A 266 12.60 6.03 6.06
N GLN A 267 11.29 6.24 6.11
CA GLN A 267 10.33 5.90 5.05
C GLN A 267 9.67 7.19 4.55
N ALA A 268 9.68 7.39 3.23
CA ALA A 268 8.91 8.45 2.59
C ALA A 268 7.42 8.09 2.62
N ASP A 269 6.58 9.04 3.01
CA ASP A 269 5.15 8.77 3.18
C ASP A 269 4.48 8.37 1.87
N VAL A 270 4.67 9.16 0.80
CA VAL A 270 4.12 8.89 -0.54
C VAL A 270 5.19 9.07 -1.60
N CYS A 271 5.22 8.15 -2.56
CA CYS A 271 6.12 8.18 -3.70
C CYS A 271 5.38 7.95 -5.01
N TYR A 272 5.77 8.69 -6.05
CA TYR A 272 5.27 8.48 -7.41
C TYR A 272 6.39 7.94 -8.30
N PHE A 273 6.05 6.91 -9.08
CA PHE A 273 6.90 6.32 -10.10
C PHE A 273 6.22 6.51 -11.45
N THR A 274 6.78 7.40 -12.26
CA THR A 274 6.25 7.77 -13.58
C THR A 274 6.83 6.89 -14.68
N GLU A 275 6.41 7.10 -15.92
CA GLU A 275 6.99 6.45 -17.09
C GLU A 275 8.45 6.83 -17.33
N ASP A 276 8.85 8.04 -16.95
CA ASP A 276 10.24 8.52 -17.01
C ASP A 276 11.03 7.93 -15.83
N ARG A 277 11.19 6.61 -15.86
CA ARG A 277 11.76 5.80 -14.77
C ARG A 277 13.19 6.20 -14.42
N ILE A 278 13.43 6.46 -13.14
CA ILE A 278 14.78 6.56 -12.58
C ILE A 278 15.23 5.16 -12.17
N ARG A 279 16.42 4.73 -12.62
CA ARG A 279 16.99 3.39 -12.33
C ARG A 279 15.98 2.27 -12.57
N ASP A 280 15.44 2.21 -13.78
CA ASP A 280 14.47 1.20 -14.23
C ASP A 280 13.15 1.17 -13.44
N GLY A 281 12.90 2.19 -12.62
CA GLY A 281 11.69 2.32 -11.81
C GLY A 281 11.87 1.82 -10.38
N THR A 282 13.12 1.63 -9.92
CA THR A 282 13.43 1.33 -8.51
C THR A 282 13.48 2.58 -7.63
N ILE A 283 13.66 3.75 -8.23
CA ILE A 283 13.74 5.05 -7.54
C ILE A 283 12.52 5.89 -7.93
N PRO A 284 11.85 6.54 -6.95
CA PRO A 284 10.70 7.37 -7.24
C PRO A 284 11.10 8.67 -7.94
N ASN A 285 10.22 9.15 -8.82
CA ASN A 285 10.33 10.48 -9.43
C ASN A 285 9.91 11.57 -8.44
N THR A 286 8.95 11.27 -7.58
CA THR A 286 8.42 12.23 -6.60
C THR A 286 8.39 11.60 -5.22
N VAL A 287 8.78 12.38 -4.21
CA VAL A 287 8.67 12.07 -2.79
C VAL A 287 7.83 13.14 -2.13
N ILE A 288 6.80 12.74 -1.38
CA ILE A 288 5.94 13.64 -0.62
C ILE A 288 6.01 13.25 0.85
N GLU A 289 6.45 14.17 1.69
CA GLU A 289 6.45 14.04 3.15
C GLU A 289 5.24 14.79 3.72
N LEU A 290 4.43 14.11 4.52
CA LEU A 290 3.15 14.61 5.01
C LEU A 290 3.26 15.10 6.45
N LYS A 291 2.58 16.19 6.80
CA LYS A 291 2.44 16.61 8.20
C LYS A 291 1.04 17.14 8.47
N ILE A 292 0.36 16.58 9.49
CA ILE A 292 -0.97 17.08 9.93
C ILE A 292 -0.92 18.40 10.72
N SER A 293 0.28 18.87 11.01
CA SER A 293 0.51 20.08 11.80
C SER A 293 1.64 20.88 11.17
N LYS A 294 1.81 22.11 11.66
CA LYS A 294 2.82 23.02 11.15
C LYS A 294 4.20 22.36 11.07
N ALA A 295 4.74 22.23 9.86
CA ALA A 295 6.03 21.62 9.62
C ALA A 295 7.17 22.49 10.16
N GLY A 296 8.06 21.89 10.95
CA GLY A 296 9.18 22.57 11.57
C GLY A 296 10.48 21.78 11.47
N LYS A 297 11.32 21.88 12.50
CA LYS A 297 12.65 21.23 12.54
C LYS A 297 12.61 19.73 12.21
N SER A 298 11.63 19.00 12.73
CA SER A 298 11.55 17.54 12.53
C SER A 298 11.39 17.19 11.06
N ALA A 299 10.39 17.78 10.40
CA ALA A 299 10.12 17.59 8.98
C ALA A 299 11.30 18.03 8.10
N ALA A 300 11.89 19.19 8.37
CA ALA A 300 13.05 19.68 7.63
C ALA A 300 14.26 18.74 7.75
N LEU A 301 14.52 18.19 8.94
CA LEU A 301 15.58 17.21 9.13
C LEU A 301 15.27 15.86 8.48
N GLN A 302 13.99 15.51 8.31
CA GLN A 302 13.55 14.27 7.68
C GLN A 302 13.81 14.33 6.16
N VAL A 303 13.30 15.34 5.47
CA VAL A 303 13.59 15.53 4.03
C VAL A 303 15.07 15.75 3.73
N LYS A 304 15.80 16.42 4.64
CA LYS A 304 17.26 16.52 4.54
C LYS A 304 17.90 15.12 4.52
N ARG A 305 17.48 14.22 5.41
CA ARG A 305 18.03 12.85 5.45
C ARG A 305 17.70 12.10 4.16
N TYR A 306 16.47 12.22 3.65
CA TYR A 306 16.08 11.59 2.38
C TYR A 306 17.00 12.02 1.25
N LEU A 307 17.14 13.33 1.04
CA LEU A 307 17.99 13.88 0.01
C LEU A 307 19.45 13.46 0.19
N GLN A 308 19.98 13.48 1.41
CA GLN A 308 21.34 13.00 1.66
C GLN A 308 21.53 11.54 1.22
N TRP A 309 20.59 10.65 1.56
CA TRP A 309 20.63 9.26 1.12
C TRP A 309 20.52 9.11 -0.39
N LEU A 310 19.61 9.85 -1.03
CA LEU A 310 19.42 9.81 -2.48
C LEU A 310 20.69 10.28 -3.21
N TYR A 311 21.28 11.41 -2.81
CA TYR A 311 22.56 11.88 -3.38
C TYR A 311 23.72 10.91 -3.10
N ASP A 312 23.75 10.26 -1.93
CA ASP A 312 24.77 9.26 -1.61
C ASP A 312 24.63 7.95 -2.42
N ARG A 313 23.47 7.69 -3.05
CA ARG A 313 23.22 6.51 -3.90
C ARG A 313 23.27 6.84 -5.40
N LEU A 314 22.74 7.99 -5.79
CA LEU A 314 22.51 8.35 -7.19
C LEU A 314 23.48 9.42 -7.69
N GLY A 315 24.18 10.12 -6.79
CA GLY A 315 24.98 11.29 -7.17
C GLY A 315 24.09 12.42 -7.68
N GLU A 316 24.48 13.07 -8.77
CA GLU A 316 23.75 14.22 -9.35
C GLU A 316 22.38 13.85 -9.93
N GLU A 317 22.16 12.57 -10.30
CA GLU A 317 20.86 12.05 -10.76
C GLU A 317 19.77 12.21 -9.68
N ALA A 318 20.16 12.29 -8.39
CA ALA A 318 19.21 12.57 -7.32
C ALA A 318 18.48 13.91 -7.51
N ALA A 319 19.04 14.86 -8.26
CA ALA A 319 18.40 16.15 -8.55
C ALA A 319 17.16 16.04 -9.45
N GLU A 320 16.95 14.89 -10.12
CA GLU A 320 15.78 14.61 -10.96
C GLU A 320 14.54 14.27 -10.12
N ILE A 321 14.72 14.00 -8.82
CA ILE A 321 13.65 13.62 -7.90
C ILE A 321 12.99 14.89 -7.34
N GLU A 322 11.69 15.03 -7.49
CA GLU A 322 10.94 16.12 -6.87
C GLU A 322 10.63 15.78 -5.41
N VAL A 323 10.92 16.70 -4.49
CA VAL A 323 10.68 16.48 -3.05
C VAL A 323 9.75 17.55 -2.51
N TYR A 324 8.55 17.12 -2.10
CA TYR A 324 7.53 17.97 -1.52
C TYR A 324 7.39 17.72 -0.02
N VAL A 325 7.13 18.77 0.72
CA VAL A 325 6.53 18.69 2.06
C VAL A 325 5.13 19.24 1.96
N LEU A 326 4.13 18.50 2.44
CA LEU A 326 2.74 18.90 2.47
C LEU A 326 2.31 19.10 3.93
N ALA A 327 1.94 20.32 4.31
CA ALA A 327 1.60 20.65 5.69
C ALA A 327 0.62 21.84 5.78
N PRO A 328 -0.13 22.04 6.88
CA PRO A 328 -0.94 23.24 7.13
C PRO A 328 -0.14 24.54 7.32
N GLY A 329 1.18 24.51 7.11
CA GLY A 329 2.06 25.66 7.20
C GLY A 329 3.44 25.34 7.76
N TYR A 330 4.32 26.34 7.78
CA TYR A 330 5.76 26.13 8.06
C TYR A 330 6.31 27.07 9.13
N THR A 331 7.20 26.56 9.99
CA THR A 331 7.93 27.44 10.93
C THR A 331 8.93 28.31 10.16
N ARG A 332 9.21 29.51 10.67
CA ARG A 332 10.20 30.44 10.09
C ARG A 332 11.62 29.85 10.03
N THR A 333 11.87 28.78 10.79
CA THR A 333 13.16 28.11 10.90
C THR A 333 13.28 26.86 10.03
N PHE A 334 12.21 26.44 9.34
CA PHE A 334 12.19 25.21 8.54
C PHE A 334 13.38 25.14 7.57
N ASP A 335 13.51 26.13 6.70
CA ASP A 335 14.54 26.19 5.65
C ASP A 335 15.95 26.19 6.26
N GLY A 336 16.12 26.81 7.44
CA GLY A 336 17.42 26.91 8.13
C GLY A 336 17.99 25.58 8.62
N TYR A 337 17.24 24.48 8.55
CA TYR A 337 17.73 23.14 8.86
C TYR A 337 18.16 22.33 7.62
N ILE A 338 17.87 22.82 6.41
CA ILE A 338 18.22 22.19 5.14
C ILE A 338 19.44 22.93 4.57
N PRO A 339 20.52 22.24 4.17
CA PRO A 339 21.66 22.88 3.52
C PRO A 339 21.27 23.59 2.21
N ASP A 340 21.83 24.76 1.93
CA ASP A 340 21.50 25.57 0.74
C ASP A 340 21.53 24.78 -0.58
N ARG A 341 22.50 23.87 -0.71
CA ARG A 341 22.64 23.01 -1.91
C ARG A 341 21.46 22.07 -2.16
N LEU A 342 20.67 21.76 -1.12
CA LEU A 342 19.51 20.87 -1.17
C LEU A 342 18.19 21.65 -1.13
N LEU A 343 18.23 22.91 -0.68
CA LEU A 343 17.03 23.70 -0.45
C LEU A 343 16.23 23.94 -1.74
N GLY A 344 16.91 24.10 -2.88
CA GLY A 344 16.27 24.32 -4.17
C GLY A 344 15.46 23.13 -4.69
N GLN A 345 15.62 21.94 -4.10
CA GLN A 345 14.91 20.72 -4.47
C GLN A 345 13.71 20.43 -3.55
N VAL A 346 13.60 21.12 -2.42
CA VAL A 346 12.50 20.92 -1.46
C VAL A 346 11.42 21.97 -1.68
N GLU A 347 10.28 21.53 -2.18
CA GLU A 347 9.10 22.37 -2.35
C GLU A 347 8.16 22.25 -1.13
N LYS A 348 7.66 23.40 -0.66
CA LYS A 348 6.75 23.50 0.47
C LYS A 348 5.34 23.76 -0.05
N VAL A 349 4.44 22.81 0.16
CA VAL A 349 3.03 22.92 -0.21
C VAL A 349 2.21 23.13 1.06
N GLU A 350 1.47 24.24 1.11
CA GLU A 350 0.57 24.57 2.22
C GLU A 350 -0.87 24.24 1.83
N TYR A 351 -1.63 23.64 2.74
CA TYR A 351 -3.03 23.30 2.52
C TYR A 351 -3.98 23.89 3.55
#